data_AF-A0A512C5E2-F1
#
_entry.id   AF-A0A512C5E2-F1
#
_cell.length_a   1.000
_cell.length_b   1.000
_cell.length_c   1.000
_cell.angle_alpha   90.00
_cell.angle_beta   90.00
_cell.angle_gamma   90.00
#
_symmetry.space_group_name_H-M   'P 1'
#
loop_
_entity.id
_entity.type
_entity.pdbx_description
1 polymer ?
#
loop_
_entity_poly.entity_id
_entity_poly.type
_entity_poly.pdbx_seq_one_letter_code
_entity_poly.pdbx_strand_id
1 'polypeptide(L)' 'MIVHGARAVVRTAPGKTDPANQWVNQLRERRGFNRATVAVANKTARIIWAVLRTGEPYRVAA' A
#
# COMPACT_ATOMS: atom_id res chain seq x y z
N MET A 1 7.21 10.20 -6.77
CA MET A 1 8.11 9.26 -6.07
C MET A 1 7.26 8.27 -5.23
N ILE A 2 7.10 7.00 -5.64
CA ILE A 2 6.12 6.05 -5.03
C ILE A 2 6.46 5.72 -3.56
N VAL A 3 7.74 5.57 -3.24
CA VAL A 3 8.20 5.25 -1.87
C VAL A 3 7.79 6.33 -0.86
N HIS A 4 7.82 7.60 -1.26
CA HIS A 4 7.41 8.71 -0.40
C HIS A 4 5.91 8.67 -0.09
N GLY A 5 5.08 8.36 -1.10
CA GLY A 5 3.64 8.15 -0.91
C GLY A 5 3.36 6.96 0.00
N ALA A 6 4.04 5.83 -0.22
CA ALA A 6 3.93 4.66 0.63
C ALA A 6 4.32 4.97 2.09
N ARG A 7 5.36 5.79 2.30
CA ARG A 7 5.78 6.22 3.64
C ARG A 7 4.69 7.01 4.35
N ALA A 8 4.00 7.89 3.62
CA ALA A 8 2.87 8.64 4.16
C ALA A 8 1.69 7.71 4.54
N VAL A 9 1.42 6.67 3.74
CA VAL A 9 0.42 5.65 4.07
C VAL A 9 0.80 4.93 5.37
N VAL A 10 2.01 4.38 5.48
CA VAL A 10 2.45 3.64 6.69
C VAL A 10 2.48 4.53 7.94
N ARG A 11 2.84 5.81 7.77
CA ARG A 11 2.82 6.80 8.86
C ARG A 11 1.40 7.08 9.36
N THR A 12 0.42 7.13 8.46
CA THR A 12 -0.97 7.50 8.78
C THR A 12 -1.92 6.30 8.95
N ALA A 13 -1.42 5.08 8.82
CA ALA A 13 -2.19 3.85 9.03
C ALA A 13 -2.67 3.60 10.48
N PRO A 14 -1.97 4.05 11.55
CA PRO A 14 -2.48 3.91 12.91
C PRO A 14 -3.88 4.51 13.09
N GLY A 15 -4.75 3.79 13.80
CA GLY A 15 -6.12 4.25 14.09
C GLY A 15 -7.11 4.11 12.94
N LYS A 16 -6.66 3.74 11.73
CA LYS A 16 -7.55 3.44 10.60
C LYS A 16 -7.94 1.96 10.62
N THR A 17 -9.24 1.71 10.48
CA THR A 17 -9.85 0.38 10.64
C THR A 17 -10.19 -0.31 9.31
N ASP A 18 -10.01 0.36 8.17
CA ASP A 18 -10.22 -0.27 6.87
C ASP A 18 -9.23 -1.43 6.62
N PRO A 19 -9.63 -2.45 5.85
CA PRO A 19 -8.81 -3.66 5.65
C PRO A 19 -7.40 -3.37 5.10
N ALA A 20 -7.24 -2.33 4.27
CA ALA A 20 -5.94 -1.95 3.74
C ALA A 20 -5.01 -1.42 4.83
N ASN A 21 -5.51 -0.53 5.69
CA ASN A 21 -4.73 -0.01 6.81
C ASN A 21 -4.48 -1.06 7.89
N GLN A 22 -5.41 -1.98 8.14
CA GLN A 22 -5.17 -3.13 9.03
C GLN A 22 -4.02 -4.01 8.52
N TRP A 23 -4.00 -4.33 7.22
CA TRP A 23 -2.88 -5.09 6.61
C TRP A 23 -1.55 -4.34 6.74
N VAL A 24 -1.54 -3.03 6.53
CA VAL A 24 -0.34 -2.19 6.71
C VAL A 24 0.14 -2.23 8.17
N ASN A 25 -0.77 -2.08 9.13
CA ASN A 25 -0.45 -2.10 10.56
C ASN A 25 0.13 -3.46 10.99
N GLN A 26 -0.51 -4.57 10.59
CA GLN A 26 0.00 -5.91 10.86
C GLN A 26 1.38 -6.15 10.22
N LEU A 27 1.59 -5.67 8.99
CA LEU A 27 2.88 -5.81 8.34
C LEU A 27 3.97 -4.99 9.04
N ARG A 28 3.63 -3.76 9.45
CA ARG A 28 4.53 -2.89 10.21
C ARG A 28 4.91 -3.50 11.55
N GLU A 29 3.97 -4.11 12.25
CA GLU A 29 4.21 -4.81 13.52
C GLU A 29 5.14 -6.02 13.32
N ARG A 30 4.88 -6.85 12.31
CA ARG A 30 5.67 -8.06 12.05
C ARG A 30 7.07 -7.79 11.48
N ARG A 31 7.25 -6.71 10.70
CA ARG A 31 8.45 -6.52 9.84
C ARG A 31 9.11 -5.14 9.98
N GLY A 32 8.52 -4.21 10.71
CA GLY A 32 9.02 -2.84 10.90
C GLY A 32 8.62 -1.85 9.80
N PHE A 33 8.81 -0.56 10.11
CA PHE A 33 8.32 0.57 9.31
C PHE A 33 8.86 0.62 7.88
N ASN A 34 10.17 0.42 7.69
CA ASN A 34 10.80 0.53 6.38
C ASN A 34 10.37 -0.62 5.45
N ARG A 35 10.29 -1.86 5.97
CA ARG A 35 9.82 -3.02 5.20
C ARG A 35 8.34 -2.89 4.84
N ALA A 36 7.50 -2.40 5.75
CA ALA A 36 6.11 -2.09 5.44
C ALA A 36 5.99 -1.01 4.36
N THR A 37 6.83 0.03 4.41
CA THR A 37 6.87 1.10 3.39
C THR A 37 7.17 0.55 2.00
N VAL A 38 8.21 -0.29 1.87
CA VAL A 38 8.57 -0.90 0.58
C VAL A 38 7.48 -1.85 0.09
N ALA A 39 6.83 -2.61 0.98
CA ALA A 39 5.74 -3.49 0.62
C ALA A 39 4.50 -2.73 0.11
N VAL A 40 4.14 -1.61 0.74
CA VAL A 40 3.07 -0.72 0.25
C VAL A 40 3.44 -0.17 -1.12
N ALA A 41 4.67 0.34 -1.29
CA ALA A 41 5.14 0.85 -2.58
C ALA A 41 5.07 -0.22 -3.67
N ASN A 42 5.49 -1.46 -3.37
CA ASN A 42 5.44 -2.58 -4.29
C ASN A 42 4.00 -2.97 -4.66
N LYS A 43 3.08 -2.99 -3.69
CA LYS A 43 1.65 -3.22 -3.94
C LYS A 43 1.07 -2.15 -4.86
N THR A 44 1.36 -0.87 -4.61
CA THR A 44 0.93 0.24 -5.47
C THR A 44 1.55 0.13 -6.88
N ALA A 45 2.83 -0.21 -7.00
CA ALA A 45 3.47 -0.40 -8.30
C ALA A 45 2.82 -1.52 -9.12
N ARG A 46 2.42 -2.63 -8.49
CA ARG A 46 1.68 -3.71 -9.17
C ARG A 46 0.31 -3.27 -9.66
N ILE A 47 -0.41 -2.46 -8.88
CA ILE A 47 -1.70 -1.87 -9.30
C ILE A 47 -1.49 -0.97 -10.51
N ILE A 48 -0.51 -0.05 -10.46
CA ILE A 48 -0.18 0.85 -11.57
C ILE A 48 0.16 0.04 -12.82
N TRP A 49 1.01 -0.98 -12.69
CA TRP A 49 1.38 -1.83 -13.82
C TRP A 49 0.18 -2.55 -14.41
N ALA A 50 -0.73 -3.09 -13.58
CA ALA A 50 -1.92 -3.77 -14.07
C ALA A 50 -2.81 -2.81 -14.88
N VAL A 51 -3.08 -1.61 -14.35
CA VAL A 51 -3.86 -0.56 -15.04
C VAL A 51 -3.23 -0.16 -16.37
N LEU A 52 -1.91 0.08 -16.38
CA LEU A 52 -1.20 0.46 -17.61
C LEU A 52 -1.15 -0.69 -18.63
N ARG A 53 -1.04 -1.93 -18.17
CA ARG A 53 -0.97 -3.11 -19.04
C ARG A 53 -2.31 -3.42 -19.69
N THR A 54 -3.41 -3.28 -18.96
CA THR A 54 -4.74 -3.65 -19.47
C THR A 54 -5.46 -2.48 -20.14
N GLY A 55 -5.10 -1.23 -19.81
CA GLY A 55 -5.86 -0.04 -20.21
C GLY A 55 -7.19 0.10 -19.47
N GLU A 56 -7.52 -0.83 -18.57
CA GLU A 56 -8.75 -0.81 -17.79
C GLU A 56 -8.62 0.17 -16.62
N PRO A 57 -9.68 0.93 -16.29
CA PRO A 57 -9.66 1.82 -15.14
C PRO A 57 -9.47 1.05 -13.84
N TYR A 58 -8.83 1.70 -12.84
CA TYR A 58 -8.71 1.15 -11.50
C TYR A 58 -10.09 0.86 -10.91
N ARG A 59 -10.26 -0.36 -10.38
CA ARG A 59 -11.46 -0.78 -9.65
C ARG A 59 -11.05 -1.22 -8.25
N VAL A 60 -11.79 -0.79 -7.24
CA VAL A 60 -11.62 -1.31 -5.88
C VAL A 60 -12.12 -2.74 -5.86
N ALA A 61 -11.35 -3.65 -5.28
CA ALA A 61 -11.81 -5.03 -5.05
C ALA A 61 -13.03 -5.00 -4.12
N ALA A 62 -14.11 -5.67 -4.54
CA ALA A 62 -15.35 -5.78 -3.77
C ALA A 62 -15.15 -6.54 -2.45
#